data_AF-A0A7C5A6E2-F1
#
_entry.id   AF-A0A7C5A6E2-F1
#
_cell.length_a   1.000
_cell.length_b   1.000
_cell.length_c   1.000
_cell.angle_alpha   90.00
_cell.angle_beta   90.00
_cell.angle_gamma   90.00
#
_symmetry.space_group_name_H-M   'P 1'
#
loop_
_entity.id
_entity.type
_entity.pdbx_description
1 polymer ?
#
loop_
_entity_poly.entity_id
_entity_poly.type
_entity_poly.pdbx_seq_one_letter_code
_entity_poly.pdbx_strand_id
1 'polypeptide(L)'
;MSKYQMWQKPEFKRPYDIHPVWRVLGCVLIPLLLLVAYAAAEVIVQHGVARGWPLLTLFQIHFPPSVWKIPVLADICRWLLERPHLPAVIVLFFLLAIGLFSLLSTVYAIAYRFVGPPPYTPLDAPPPRRRARPYRR
;
A
#
# COMPACT_ATOMS: atom_id res chain seq x y z
N MET A 1 32.39 18.08 23.64
CA MET A 1 31.70 18.30 22.35
C MET A 1 32.54 17.69 21.24
N SER A 2 31.96 16.79 20.45
CA SER A 2 32.71 15.87 19.55
C SER A 2 33.11 16.53 18.23
N LYS A 3 34.38 16.36 17.84
CA LYS A 3 35.06 16.92 16.66
C LYS A 3 34.53 16.41 15.30
N TYR A 4 33.53 15.52 15.31
CA TYR A 4 33.01 14.83 14.12
C TYR A 4 31.65 15.33 13.60
N GLN A 5 31.05 16.36 14.21
CA GLN A 5 29.77 16.92 13.74
C GLN A 5 29.87 17.78 12.46
N MET A 6 31.07 18.07 11.96
CA MET A 6 31.26 18.96 10.79
C MET A 6 30.72 18.40 9.45
N TRP A 7 30.28 17.13 9.42
CA TRP A 7 29.76 16.48 8.20
C TRP A 7 28.29 16.07 8.31
N GLN A 8 27.56 16.48 9.35
CA GLN A 8 26.13 16.26 9.40
C GLN A 8 25.44 17.23 8.43
N LYS A 9 24.94 16.71 7.32
CA LYS A 9 24.01 17.46 6.45
C LYS A 9 22.83 17.90 7.33
N PRO A 10 22.43 19.18 7.31
CA PRO A 10 21.27 19.62 8.07
C PRO A 10 20.07 18.78 7.67
N GLU A 11 19.36 18.22 8.65
CA GLU A 11 18.14 17.47 8.38
C GLU A 11 17.14 18.39 7.69
N PHE A 12 16.61 17.95 6.55
CA PHE A 12 15.58 18.67 5.82
C PHE A 12 14.33 18.73 6.68
N LYS A 13 14.13 19.84 7.39
CA LYS A 13 12.88 20.13 8.09
C LYS A 13 11.83 20.53 7.06
N ARG A 14 10.81 19.69 6.93
CA ARG A 14 9.63 20.01 6.11
C ARG A 14 8.97 21.26 6.73
N PRO A 15 8.54 22.24 5.91
CA PRO A 15 7.95 23.48 6.42
C PRO A 15 6.51 23.30 6.95
N TYR A 16 5.96 22.08 6.90
CA TYR A 16 4.60 21.78 7.36
C TYR A 16 4.58 20.52 8.22
N ASP A 17 3.74 20.57 9.26
CA ASP A 17 3.37 19.39 10.04
C ASP A 17 2.13 18.73 9.44
N ILE A 18 2.17 17.41 9.34
CA ILE A 18 1.03 16.62 8.88
C ILE A 18 -0.03 16.65 9.97
N HIS A 19 -1.22 17.19 9.67
CA HIS A 19 -2.31 17.27 10.63
C HIS A 19 -2.63 15.87 11.20
N PRO A 20 -2.78 15.72 12.53
CA PRO A 20 -2.95 14.41 13.17
C PRO A 20 -4.19 13.65 12.67
N VAL A 21 -5.25 14.36 12.30
CA VAL A 21 -6.48 13.78 11.71
C VAL A 21 -6.18 12.96 10.44
N TRP A 22 -5.29 13.46 9.57
CA TRP A 22 -4.91 12.74 8.35
C TRP A 22 -4.14 11.44 8.65
N ARG A 23 -3.39 11.39 9.75
CA ARG A 23 -2.71 10.16 10.19
C ARG A 23 -3.70 9.12 10.71
N VAL A 24 -4.68 9.56 11.50
CA VAL A 24 -5.73 8.68 12.04
C VAL A 24 -6.59 8.11 10.92
N LEU A 25 -6.98 8.94 9.95
CA LEU A 25 -7.79 8.49 8.82
C LEU A 25 -7.09 7.38 8.03
N GLY A 26 -5.80 7.55 7.71
CA GLY A 26 -5.04 6.51 7.02
C GLY A 26 -4.90 5.22 7.84
N CYS A 27 -4.67 5.34 9.15
CA CYS A 27 -4.54 4.19 10.05
C CYS A 27 -5.83 3.35 10.12
N VAL A 28 -6.99 3.99 10.12
CA VAL A 28 -8.29 3.29 10.13
C VAL A 28 -8.67 2.75 8.75
N LEU A 29 -8.31 3.47 7.68
CA LEU A 29 -8.68 3.11 6.32
C LEU A 29 -7.99 1.83 5.83
N ILE A 30 -6.73 1.60 6.22
CA ILE A 30 -5.97 0.40 5.82
C ILE A 30 -6.67 -0.90 6.27
N PRO A 31 -6.95 -1.13 7.57
CA PRO A 31 -7.61 -2.35 8.01
C PRO A 31 -9.03 -2.45 7.45
N LEU A 32 -9.74 -1.32 7.30
CA LEU A 32 -11.06 -1.30 6.67
C LEU A 32 -11.01 -1.80 5.22
N LEU A 33 -10.05 -1.32 4.43
CA LEU A 33 -9.87 -1.76 3.04
C LEU A 33 -9.49 -3.23 2.93
N LEU A 34 -8.64 -3.73 3.83
CA LEU A 34 -8.29 -5.16 3.87
C LEU A 34 -9.52 -6.02 4.19
N LEU A 35 -10.36 -5.58 5.13
CA LEU A 35 -11.58 -6.29 5.49
C LEU A 35 -12.57 -6.32 4.31
N VAL A 36 -12.77 -5.17 3.65
CA VAL A 36 -13.64 -5.07 2.46
C VAL A 36 -13.12 -5.92 1.31
N ALA A 37 -11.80 -5.90 1.05
CA ALA A 37 -11.19 -6.73 0.00
C ALA A 37 -11.40 -8.22 0.27
N TYR A 38 -11.28 -8.65 1.53
CA TYR A 38 -11.50 -10.05 1.91
C TYR A 38 -12.95 -10.47 1.72
N ALA A 39 -13.90 -9.67 2.23
CA ALA A 39 -15.32 -9.95 2.09
C ALA A 39 -15.76 -9.99 0.62
N ALA A 40 -15.29 -9.02 -0.18
CA ALA A 40 -15.55 -9.01 -1.61
C ALA A 40 -14.97 -10.25 -2.31
N ALA A 41 -13.77 -10.69 -1.91
CA ALA A 41 -13.16 -11.87 -2.50
C ALA A 41 -13.94 -13.15 -2.23
N GLU A 42 -14.42 -13.35 -1.00
CA GLU A 42 -15.27 -14.49 -0.68
C GLU A 42 -16.57 -14.48 -1.51
N VAL A 43 -17.26 -13.34 -1.58
CA VAL A 43 -18.51 -13.22 -2.34
C VAL A 43 -18.31 -13.52 -3.82
N ILE A 44 -17.25 -12.97 -4.42
CA ILE A 44 -16.92 -13.19 -5.84
C ILE A 44 -16.61 -14.66 -6.10
N VAL A 45 -15.82 -15.30 -5.24
CA VAL A 45 -15.49 -16.73 -5.39
C VAL A 45 -16.74 -17.59 -5.23
N GLN A 46 -17.57 -17.34 -4.22
CA GLN A 46 -18.82 -18.08 -4.02
C GLN A 46 -19.75 -17.98 -5.24
N HIS A 47 -19.91 -16.78 -5.79
CA HIS A 47 -20.71 -16.57 -7.01
C HIS A 47 -20.07 -17.23 -8.24
N GLY A 48 -18.74 -17.21 -8.34
CA GLY A 48 -18.01 -17.87 -9.41
C GLY A 48 -18.16 -19.39 -9.36
N VAL A 49 -18.13 -20.00 -8.16
CA VAL A 49 -18.37 -21.44 -7.97
C VAL A 49 -19.79 -21.79 -8.38
N ALA A 50 -20.78 -21.02 -7.93
CA ALA A 50 -22.19 -21.24 -8.27
C ALA A 50 -22.46 -21.15 -9.79
N ARG A 51 -21.66 -20.38 -10.53
CA ARG A 51 -21.76 -20.23 -11.99
C ARG A 51 -20.79 -21.11 -12.77
N GLY A 52 -20.00 -21.95 -12.10
CA GLY A 52 -19.04 -22.84 -12.74
C GLY A 52 -17.89 -22.12 -13.45
N TRP A 53 -17.37 -21.03 -12.89
CA TRP A 53 -16.27 -20.29 -13.51
C TRP A 53 -15.01 -21.17 -13.68
N PRO A 54 -14.47 -21.32 -14.90
CA PRO A 54 -13.33 -22.20 -15.18
C PRO A 54 -12.02 -21.69 -14.56
N LEU A 55 -11.97 -20.42 -14.16
CA LEU A 55 -10.80 -19.85 -13.50
C LEU A 55 -10.59 -20.43 -12.10
N LEU A 56 -11.65 -20.92 -11.44
CA LEU A 56 -11.58 -21.42 -10.07
C LEU A 56 -10.99 -22.83 -9.98
N THR A 57 -11.12 -23.63 -11.04
CA THR A 57 -10.50 -24.96 -11.12
C THR A 57 -8.99 -24.91 -11.32
N LEU A 58 -8.45 -23.77 -11.77
CA LEU A 58 -7.00 -23.58 -11.92
C LEU A 58 -6.26 -23.48 -10.57
N PHE A 59 -6.97 -23.11 -9.50
CA PHE A 59 -6.40 -22.88 -8.18
C PHE A 59 -6.56 -24.09 -7.25
N GLN A 60 -6.19 -25.28 -7.73
CA GLN A 60 -6.19 -26.49 -6.89
C GLN A 60 -4.83 -26.68 -6.21
N ILE A 61 -4.85 -26.94 -4.90
CA ILE A 61 -3.65 -27.21 -4.12
C ILE A 61 -3.36 -28.70 -4.17
N HIS A 62 -2.20 -29.06 -4.72
CA HIS A 62 -1.69 -30.43 -4.66
C HIS A 62 -0.43 -30.45 -3.79
N PHE A 63 -0.43 -31.29 -2.75
CA PHE A 63 0.73 -31.46 -1.88
C PHE A 63 1.59 -32.65 -2.32
N PRO A 64 2.92 -32.54 -2.30
CA PRO A 64 3.80 -33.64 -2.65
C PRO A 64 3.76 -34.77 -1.59
N PRO A 65 4.07 -36.02 -1.97
CA PRO A 65 3.94 -37.18 -1.10
C PRO A 65 4.78 -37.11 0.19
N SER A 66 5.87 -36.35 0.17
CA SER A 66 6.79 -36.17 1.30
C SER A 66 6.15 -35.45 2.49
N VAL A 67 5.19 -34.56 2.25
CA VAL A 67 4.51 -33.76 3.28
C VAL A 67 3.67 -34.65 4.20
N TRP A 68 3.09 -35.73 3.65
CA TRP A 68 2.25 -36.67 4.39
C TRP A 68 3.02 -37.58 5.34
N LYS A 69 4.35 -37.66 5.22
CA LYS A 69 5.19 -38.49 6.11
C LYS A 69 5.41 -37.86 7.48
N ILE A 70 5.21 -36.55 7.60
CA ILE A 70 5.40 -35.81 8.85
C ILE A 70 4.02 -35.52 9.45
N PRO A 71 3.66 -36.10 10.61
CA PRO A 71 2.29 -36.06 11.13
C PRO A 71 1.80 -34.63 11.38
N VAL A 72 2.65 -33.76 11.93
CA VAL A 72 2.32 -32.34 12.19
C VAL A 72 2.01 -31.58 10.89
N LEU A 73 2.77 -31.87 9.83
CA LEU A 73 2.58 -31.22 8.53
C LEU A 73 1.32 -31.73 7.83
N ALA A 74 1.03 -33.02 7.97
CA ALA A 74 -0.17 -33.65 7.44
C ALA A 74 -1.46 -33.05 8.02
N ASP A 75 -1.50 -32.77 9.33
CA ASP A 75 -2.68 -32.17 9.97
C ASP A 75 -2.93 -30.73 9.49
N ILE A 76 -1.88 -29.92 9.35
CA ILE A 76 -1.97 -28.56 8.80
C ILE A 76 -2.46 -28.61 7.34
N CYS A 77 -1.91 -29.53 6.54
CA CYS A 77 -2.31 -29.69 5.14
C CYS A 77 -3.75 -30.17 5.01
N ARG A 78 -4.23 -31.06 5.89
CA ARG A 78 -5.64 -31.49 5.92
C ARG A 78 -6.57 -30.32 6.22
N TRP A 79 -6.26 -29.53 7.25
CA TRP A 79 -7.03 -28.34 7.57
C TRP A 79 -7.11 -27.35 6.40
N LEU A 80 -6.02 -27.24 5.62
CA LEU A 80 -5.99 -26.39 4.42
C LEU A 80 -6.83 -26.98 3.27
N LEU A 81 -6.82 -28.30 3.10
CA LEU A 81 -7.58 -29.03 2.07
C LEU A 81 -9.10 -29.01 2.33
N GLU A 82 -9.54 -28.93 3.58
CA GLU A 82 -10.97 -28.79 3.93
C GLU A 82 -11.60 -27.51 3.35
N ARG A 83 -10.79 -26.52 2.94
CA ARG A 83 -11.24 -25.28 2.34
C ARG A 83 -10.86 -25.22 0.85
N PRO A 84 -11.63 -25.86 -0.05
CA PRO A 84 -11.21 -26.10 -1.44
C PRO A 84 -10.96 -24.83 -2.27
N HIS A 85 -11.59 -23.71 -1.92
CA HIS A 85 -11.47 -22.45 -2.68
C HIS A 85 -10.62 -21.38 -1.99
N LEU A 86 -9.98 -21.71 -0.87
CA LEU A 86 -9.07 -20.83 -0.13
C LEU A 86 -7.99 -20.17 -1.02
N PRO A 87 -7.25 -20.88 -1.89
CA PRO A 87 -6.23 -20.24 -2.72
C PRO A 87 -6.81 -19.21 -3.68
N ALA A 88 -7.98 -19.48 -4.27
CA ALA A 88 -8.66 -18.53 -5.14
C ALA A 88 -9.08 -17.27 -4.37
N VAL A 89 -9.61 -17.43 -3.15
CA VAL A 89 -9.96 -16.31 -2.26
C VAL A 89 -8.72 -15.48 -1.93
N ILE A 90 -7.59 -16.11 -1.58
CA ILE A 90 -6.33 -15.40 -1.27
C ILE A 90 -5.84 -14.59 -2.46
N VAL A 91 -5.76 -15.20 -3.64
CA VAL A 91 -5.27 -14.52 -4.85
C VAL A 91 -6.17 -13.33 -5.18
N LEU A 92 -7.49 -13.55 -5.15
CA LEU A 92 -8.45 -12.50 -5.47
C LEU A 92 -8.48 -11.40 -4.41
N PHE A 93 -8.31 -11.74 -3.13
CA PHE A 93 -8.11 -10.79 -2.04
C PHE A 93 -6.93 -9.86 -2.32
N PHE A 94 -5.76 -10.40 -2.66
CA PHE A 94 -4.59 -9.57 -2.95
C PHE A 94 -4.79 -8.70 -4.19
N LEU A 95 -5.40 -9.25 -5.25
CA LEU A 95 -5.72 -8.48 -6.46
C LEU A 95 -6.68 -7.33 -6.15
N LEU A 96 -7.75 -7.57 -5.38
CA LEU A 96 -8.70 -6.55 -4.97
C LEU A 96 -8.07 -5.54 -4.02
N ALA A 97 -7.27 -5.97 -3.06
CA ALA A 97 -6.57 -5.08 -2.14
C ALA A 97 -5.66 -4.12 -2.93
N ILE A 98 -4.81 -4.64 -3.81
CA ILE A 98 -3.94 -3.83 -4.67
C ILE A 98 -4.77 -2.88 -5.54
N GLY A 99 -5.87 -3.39 -6.14
CA GLY A 99 -6.78 -2.59 -6.96
C GLY A 99 -7.42 -1.43 -6.19
N LEU A 100 -7.95 -1.70 -4.99
CA LEU A 100 -8.58 -0.70 -4.12
C LEU A 100 -7.57 0.33 -3.61
N PHE A 101 -6.39 -0.10 -3.17
CA PHE A 101 -5.31 0.81 -2.76
C PHE A 101 -4.83 1.68 -3.93
N SER A 102 -4.68 1.10 -5.12
CA SER A 102 -4.30 1.83 -6.33
C SER A 102 -5.35 2.87 -6.73
N LEU A 103 -6.63 2.48 -6.69
CA LEU A 103 -7.75 3.38 -6.96
C LEU A 103 -7.78 4.54 -5.97
N LEU A 104 -7.70 4.24 -4.67
CA LEU A 104 -7.68 5.26 -3.63
C LEU A 104 -6.48 6.20 -3.78
N SER A 105 -5.28 5.66 -4.02
CA SER A 105 -4.05 6.44 -4.23
C SER A 105 -4.21 7.39 -5.41
N THR A 106 -4.82 6.93 -6.50
CA THR A 106 -5.11 7.74 -7.68
C THR A 106 -6.09 8.87 -7.37
N VAL A 107 -7.20 8.55 -6.69
CA VAL A 107 -8.19 9.55 -6.26
C VAL A 107 -7.55 10.58 -5.33
N TYR A 108 -6.74 10.14 -4.38
CA TYR A 108 -6.02 11.02 -3.47
C TYR A 108 -5.04 11.94 -4.22
N ALA A 109 -4.26 11.41 -5.16
CA ALA A 109 -3.34 12.20 -5.97
C ALA A 109 -4.06 13.26 -6.81
N ILE A 110 -5.22 12.91 -7.38
CA ILE A 110 -6.08 13.85 -8.12
C ILE A 110 -6.60 14.95 -7.18
N ALA A 111 -7.14 14.58 -6.01
CA ALA A 111 -7.62 15.54 -5.02
C ALA A 111 -6.50 16.48 -4.55
N TYR A 112 -5.30 15.94 -4.30
CA TYR A 112 -4.15 16.72 -3.90
C TYR A 112 -3.67 17.67 -5.01
N ARG A 113 -3.84 17.31 -6.28
CA ARG A 113 -3.53 18.21 -7.40
C ARG A 113 -4.46 19.43 -7.45
N PHE A 114 -5.71 19.30 -7.01
CA PHE A 114 -6.68 20.39 -7.01
C PHE A 114 -6.59 21.26 -5.75
N VAL A 115 -6.37 20.66 -4.59
CA VAL A 115 -6.41 21.35 -3.28
C VAL A 115 -5.01 21.65 -2.74
N GLY A 116 -3.97 21.03 -3.30
CA GLY A 116 -2.60 21.14 -2.81
C GLY A 116 -1.95 22.50 -3.09
N PRO A 117 -0.90 22.84 -2.32
CA PRO A 117 -0.15 24.06 -2.52
C PRO A 117 0.50 24.09 -3.92
N PRO A 118 0.73 25.29 -4.49
CA PRO A 118 1.39 25.41 -5.79
C PRO A 118 2.77 24.76 -5.76
N PRO A 119 3.19 24.09 -6.86
CA PRO A 119 4.44 23.32 -6.91
C PRO A 119 5.70 24.19 -6.79
N TYR A 120 5.58 25.49 -7.06
CA TYR A 120 6.69 26.44 -6.97
C TYR A 120 6.41 27.45 -5.87
N THR A 121 7.38 27.58 -4.96
CA THR A 121 7.38 28.62 -3.93
C THR A 121 8.21 29.82 -4.38
N PRO A 122 7.99 31.02 -3.80
CA PRO A 122 8.79 32.21 -4.10
C PRO A 122 10.30 32.04 -3.82
N LEU A 123 10.67 31.04 -3.03
CA LEU A 123 12.05 30.69 -2.68
C LEU A 123 12.72 29.79 -3.73
N ASP A 124 11.94 29.16 -4.61
CA ASP A 124 12.45 28.33 -5.72
C ASP A 124 12.89 29.18 -6.92
N ALA A 125 12.66 30.50 -6.88
CA ALA A 125 13.20 31.41 -7.88
C ALA A 125 14.74 31.42 -7.79
N PRO A 126 15.46 31.26 -8.92
CA PRO A 126 16.91 31.30 -8.90
C PRO A 126 17.37 32.65 -8.33
N PRO A 127 18.41 32.68 -7.47
CA PRO A 127 18.88 33.91 -6.87
C PRO A 127 19.24 34.92 -7.98
N PRO A 128 18.93 36.21 -7.80
CA PRO A 128 19.17 37.21 -8.82
C PRO A 128 20.66 37.24 -9.20
N ARG A 129 20.96 37.01 -10.48
CA ARG A 129 22.34 36.89 -11.01
C ARG A 129 23.18 38.16 -10.88
N ARG A 130 22.61 39.28 -10.44
CA ARG A 130 23.32 40.56 -10.36
C ARG A 130 23.89 40.78 -8.96
N ARG A 131 25.22 40.81 -8.85
CA ARG A 131 25.92 41.42 -7.72
C ARG A 131 25.64 42.93 -7.76
N ALA A 132 24.67 43.40 -6.97
CA ALA A 132 24.45 44.83 -6.80
C ALA A 132 25.73 45.44 -6.21
N ARG A 133 26.31 46.45 -6.88
CA ARG A 133 27.43 47.19 -6.33
C ARG A 133 26.93 47.95 -5.09
N PRO A 134 27.68 47.95 -3.97
CA PRO A 134 27.27 48.71 -2.79
C PRO A 134 27.16 50.19 -3.15
N TYR A 135 26.04 50.80 -2.75
CA TYR A 135 25.77 52.21 -2.96
C TYR A 135 26.76 53.05 -2.13
N ARG A 136 27.61 53.84 -2.79
CA ARG A 136 28.42 54.87 -2.13
C ARG A 136 27.62 56.18 -2.17
N ARG A 137 27.28 56.72 -1.00
CA ARG A 137 26.90 58.12 -0.83
C ARG A 137 28.13 58.99 -0.82
#